data_AF-A0A955ZKC2-F1
#
_entry.id   AF-A0A955ZKC2-F1
#
_cell.length_a   1.000
_cell.length_b   1.000
_cell.length_c   1.000
_cell.angle_alpha   90.00
_cell.angle_beta   90.00
_cell.angle_gamma   90.00
#
_symmetry.space_group_name_H-M   'P 1'
#
loop_
_entity.id
_entity.type
_entity.pdbx_description
1 polymer ?
#
loop_
_entity_poly.entity_id
_entity_poly.type
_entity_poly.pdbx_seq_one_letter_code
_entity_poly.pdbx_strand_id
1 'polypeptide(L)'
;MSGIKFAPDDIKFASLRVLYEAGVWTRNQTLDSEVPVEQLNSLWEALHPVPELLHQWREDAEAELHLYWASYDERWEEPKLEATFRAALAAFRSGERC
;
A
#
# COMPACT_ATOMS: atom_id res chain seq x y z
N MET A 1 3.49 -23.63 18.51
CA MET A 1 2.43 -22.76 17.94
C MET A 1 2.94 -21.33 18.02
N SER A 2 3.42 -20.77 16.91
CA SER A 2 3.69 -19.33 16.85
C SER A 2 2.33 -18.64 16.87
N GLY A 3 2.07 -17.79 17.86
CA GLY A 3 0.84 -17.00 17.90
C GLY A 3 0.77 -16.07 16.68
N ILE A 4 -0.44 -15.71 16.26
CA ILE A 4 -0.64 -14.68 15.22
C ILE A 4 0.09 -13.42 15.68
N LYS A 5 1.07 -12.97 14.89
CA LYS A 5 1.80 -11.73 15.12
C LYS A 5 1.27 -10.72 14.12
N PHE A 6 0.67 -9.64 14.61
CA PHE A 6 0.26 -8.53 13.75
C PHE A 6 1.44 -7.63 13.39
N ALA A 7 1.30 -6.91 12.29
CA ALA A 7 2.24 -5.86 11.93
C ALA A 7 2.34 -4.76 13.01
N PRO A 8 3.51 -4.12 13.14
CA PRO A 8 3.68 -2.90 13.95
C PRO A 8 2.68 -1.80 13.57
N ASP A 9 2.32 -0.95 14.53
CA ASP A 9 1.29 0.09 14.33
C ASP A 9 1.66 1.11 13.25
N ASP A 10 2.93 1.47 13.15
CA ASP A 10 3.45 2.39 12.14
C ASP A 10 3.34 1.81 10.72
N ILE A 11 3.67 0.52 10.57
CA ILE A 11 3.50 -0.21 9.31
C ILE A 11 2.02 -0.33 8.94
N LYS A 12 1.16 -0.77 9.88
CA LYS A 12 -0.29 -0.86 9.63
C LYS A 12 -0.85 0.49 9.18
N PHE A 13 -0.49 1.57 9.86
CA PHE A 13 -0.93 2.91 9.51
C PHE A 13 -0.49 3.30 8.09
N ALA A 14 0.79 3.12 7.78
CA ALA A 14 1.33 3.48 6.47
C ALA A 14 0.71 2.63 5.34
N SER A 15 0.53 1.32 5.55
CA SER A 15 -0.14 0.45 4.57
C SER A 15 -1.61 0.78 4.38
N LEU A 16 -2.33 1.13 5.47
CA LEU A 16 -3.72 1.59 5.37
C LEU A 16 -3.84 2.92 4.63
N ARG A 17 -2.86 3.82 4.77
CA ARG A 17 -2.81 5.05 3.96
C ARG A 17 -2.66 4.73 2.47
N VAL A 18 -1.81 3.78 2.09
CA VAL A 18 -1.70 3.34 0.69
C VAL A 18 -3.05 2.82 0.16
N LEU A 19 -3.73 1.97 0.93
CA LEU A 19 -5.06 1.44 0.56
C LEU A 19 -6.09 2.57 0.40
N TYR A 20 -6.07 3.57 1.29
CA TYR A 20 -6.95 4.73 1.20
C TYR A 20 -6.69 5.53 -0.07
N GLU A 21 -5.44 5.91 -0.37
CA GLU A 21 -5.11 6.69 -1.56
C GLU A 21 -5.43 5.93 -2.85
N ALA A 22 -5.13 4.63 -2.91
CA ALA A 22 -5.49 3.79 -4.05
C ALA A 22 -7.01 3.69 -4.27
N GLY A 23 -7.79 3.60 -3.18
CA GLY A 23 -9.25 3.61 -3.24
C GLY A 23 -9.82 4.95 -3.74
N VAL A 24 -9.29 6.07 -3.24
CA VAL A 24 -9.65 7.42 -3.69
C VAL A 24 -9.29 7.61 -5.17
N TRP A 25 -8.08 7.21 -5.56
CA TRP A 25 -7.62 7.31 -6.93
C TRP A 25 -8.50 6.47 -7.87
N THR A 26 -8.73 5.19 -7.55
CA THR A 26 -9.59 4.30 -8.36
C THR A 26 -10.98 4.92 -8.55
N ARG A 27 -11.61 5.40 -7.48
CA ARG A 27 -12.91 6.08 -7.55
C ARG A 27 -12.86 7.28 -8.50
N ASN A 28 -11.86 8.14 -8.40
CA ASN A 28 -11.76 9.31 -9.26
C ASN A 28 -11.59 8.91 -10.74
N GLN A 29 -10.80 7.87 -11.04
CA GLN A 29 -10.64 7.39 -12.41
C GLN A 29 -11.92 6.81 -13.01
N THR A 30 -12.81 6.23 -12.20
CA THR A 30 -14.13 5.80 -12.69
C THR A 30 -15.04 6.96 -13.11
N LEU A 31 -14.73 8.20 -12.71
CA LEU A 31 -15.49 9.39 -13.08
C LEU A 31 -14.94 10.08 -14.34
N ASP A 32 -13.64 9.91 -14.63
CA ASP A 32 -12.91 10.66 -15.68
C ASP A 32 -12.37 9.77 -16.83
N SER A 33 -12.58 8.45 -16.78
CA SER A 33 -12.43 7.45 -17.87
C SER A 33 -11.12 7.38 -18.68
N GLU A 34 -10.04 8.07 -18.31
CA GLU A 34 -8.79 8.07 -19.09
C GLU A 34 -7.79 6.95 -18.71
N VAL A 35 -8.08 6.12 -17.70
CA VAL A 35 -7.14 5.11 -17.21
C VAL A 35 -7.37 3.73 -17.84
N PRO A 36 -6.30 3.05 -18.31
CA PRO A 36 -6.39 1.67 -18.78
C PRO A 36 -6.89 0.71 -17.70
N VAL A 37 -7.81 -0.19 -18.07
CA VAL A 37 -8.27 -1.28 -17.18
C VAL A 37 -7.10 -2.11 -16.65
N GLU A 38 -6.05 -2.27 -17.44
CA GLU A 38 -4.84 -2.98 -17.05
C GLU A 38 -4.12 -2.32 -15.86
N GLN A 39 -4.13 -0.99 -15.78
CA GLN A 39 -3.55 -0.25 -14.67
C GLN A 39 -4.37 -0.43 -13.39
N LEU A 40 -5.71 -0.41 -13.50
CA LEU A 40 -6.60 -0.70 -12.38
C LEU A 40 -6.37 -2.12 -11.85
N ASN A 41 -6.29 -3.11 -12.75
CA ASN A 41 -6.01 -4.49 -12.36
C ASN A 41 -4.63 -4.60 -11.69
N SER A 42 -3.59 -3.99 -12.27
CA SER A 42 -2.25 -3.99 -11.69
C SER A 42 -2.23 -3.35 -10.29
N LEU A 43 -3.01 -2.28 -10.07
CA LEU A 43 -3.11 -1.61 -8.78
C LEU A 43 -3.70 -2.54 -7.73
N TRP A 44 -4.83 -3.19 -8.03
CA TRP A 44 -5.48 -4.06 -7.06
C TRP A 44 -4.71 -5.37 -6.82
N GLU A 45 -3.99 -5.88 -7.82
CA GLU A 45 -3.07 -7.00 -7.64
C GLU A 45 -1.91 -6.66 -6.68
N ALA A 46 -1.36 -5.44 -6.76
CA ALA A 46 -0.32 -5.00 -5.82
C ALA A 46 -0.84 -4.83 -4.38
N LEU A 47 -2.14 -4.55 -4.19
CA LEU A 47 -2.75 -4.32 -2.88
C LEU A 47 -3.35 -5.57 -2.24
N HIS A 48 -3.73 -6.56 -3.05
CA HIS A 48 -4.39 -7.78 -2.60
C HIS A 48 -3.62 -8.54 -1.48
N PRO A 49 -2.28 -8.64 -1.51
CA PRO A 49 -1.52 -9.34 -0.46
C PRO A 49 -1.45 -8.57 0.88
N VAL A 50 -1.66 -7.26 0.87
CA VAL A 50 -1.42 -6.38 2.04
C VAL A 50 -2.16 -6.84 3.30
N PRO A 51 -3.46 -7.19 3.28
CA PRO A 51 -4.16 -7.61 4.49
C PRO A 51 -3.57 -8.87 5.13
N GLU A 52 -3.17 -9.85 4.30
CA GLU A 52 -2.56 -11.08 4.80
C GLU A 52 -1.20 -10.79 5.43
N LEU A 53 -0.36 -9.98 4.77
CA LEU A 53 0.95 -9.59 5.30
C LEU A 53 0.82 -8.85 6.64
N LEU A 54 -0.16 -7.96 6.78
CA LEU A 54 -0.40 -7.25 8.03
C LEU A 54 -0.94 -8.15 9.15
N HIS A 55 -1.70 -9.19 8.81
CA HIS A 55 -2.28 -10.13 9.77
C HIS A 55 -1.30 -11.23 10.20
N GLN A 56 -0.45 -11.67 9.29
CA GLN A 56 0.52 -12.77 9.48
C GLN A 56 1.95 -12.23 9.41
N TRP A 57 2.28 -11.32 10.33
CA TRP A 57 3.55 -10.59 10.29
C TRP A 57 4.75 -11.50 10.52
N ARG A 58 5.62 -11.55 9.52
CA ARG A 58 6.88 -12.31 9.45
C ARG A 58 8.06 -11.35 9.23
N GLU A 59 9.28 -11.84 9.43
CA GLU A 59 10.49 -11.00 9.41
C GLU A 59 10.73 -10.28 8.07
N ASP A 60 10.27 -10.86 6.97
CA ASP A 60 10.41 -10.33 5.62
C ASP A 60 9.13 -9.70 5.04
N ALA A 61 8.05 -9.62 5.83
CA ALA A 61 6.77 -9.06 5.38
C ALA A 61 6.90 -7.59 4.94
N GLU A 62 7.71 -6.78 5.63
CA GLU A 62 7.94 -5.38 5.24
C GLU A 62 8.67 -5.28 3.89
N ALA A 63 9.67 -6.13 3.67
CA ALA A 63 10.40 -6.16 2.40
C ALA A 63 9.49 -6.60 1.24
N GLU A 64 8.58 -7.54 1.51
CA GLU A 64 7.60 -7.99 0.53
C GLU A 64 6.56 -6.91 0.20
N LEU A 65 6.08 -6.15 1.19
CA LEU A 65 5.23 -4.99 0.94
C LEU A 65 5.91 -3.98 -0.01
N HIS A 66 7.18 -3.66 0.25
CA HIS A 66 7.98 -2.79 -0.62
C HIS A 66 8.14 -3.36 -2.04
N LEU A 67 8.30 -4.67 -2.18
CA LEU A 67 8.37 -5.31 -3.49
C LEU A 67 7.07 -5.10 -4.29
N TYR A 68 5.91 -5.28 -3.65
CA TYR A 68 4.61 -5.07 -4.31
C TYR A 68 4.42 -3.62 -4.75
N TRP A 69 4.74 -2.65 -3.89
CA TRP A 69 4.64 -1.23 -4.24
C TRP A 69 5.61 -0.83 -5.34
N ALA A 70 6.88 -1.22 -5.25
CA ALA A 70 7.88 -0.93 -6.27
C ALA A 70 7.52 -1.54 -7.63
N SER A 71 7.00 -2.78 -7.65
CA SER A 71 6.59 -3.46 -8.89
C SER A 71 5.45 -2.71 -9.60
N TYR A 72 4.53 -2.11 -8.85
CA TYR A 72 3.51 -1.25 -9.42
C TYR A 72 4.08 0.08 -9.92
N ASP A 73 4.86 0.76 -9.07
CA ASP A 73 5.40 2.11 -9.32
C ASP A 73 6.42 2.15 -10.47
N GLU A 74 7.10 1.03 -10.77
CA GLU A 74 7.96 0.86 -11.94
C GLU A 74 7.14 0.83 -13.24
N ARG A 75 5.95 0.25 -13.18
CA ARG A 75 5.09 0.04 -14.36
C ARG A 75 4.19 1.23 -14.64
N TRP A 76 3.72 1.93 -13.60
CA TRP A 76 2.71 2.97 -13.71
C TRP A 76 3.15 4.28 -13.03
N GLU A 77 2.79 5.39 -13.65
CA GLU A 77 3.15 6.71 -13.13
C GLU A 77 2.37 7.05 -11.86
N GLU A 78 1.06 6.75 -11.80
CA GLU A 78 0.20 7.07 -10.66
C GLU A 78 -0.78 5.93 -10.36
N PRO A 79 -1.21 5.76 -9.10
CA PRO A 79 -0.74 6.46 -7.90
C PRO A 79 0.61 5.90 -7.40
N LYS A 80 1.49 6.76 -6.86
CA LYS A 80 2.77 6.31 -6.29
C LYS A 80 2.62 5.62 -4.92
N LEU A 81 2.59 4.29 -4.90
CA LEU A 81 2.36 3.48 -3.70
C LEU A 81 3.54 3.54 -2.72
N GLU A 82 4.76 3.40 -3.22
CA GLU A 82 5.98 3.37 -2.41
C GLU A 82 6.22 4.72 -1.73
N ALA A 83 6.05 5.80 -2.49
CA ALA A 83 6.19 7.16 -1.98
C ALA A 83 5.12 7.46 -0.91
N THR A 84 3.87 7.03 -1.15
CA THR A 84 2.77 7.17 -0.19
C THR A 84 3.08 6.44 1.11
N PHE A 85 3.55 5.19 1.03
CA PHE A 85 3.92 4.41 2.21
C PHE A 85 5.03 5.09 3.01
N ARG A 86 6.13 5.47 2.35
CA ARG A 86 7.30 6.08 3.01
C ARG A 86 6.95 7.40 3.68
N ALA A 87 6.16 8.25 3.01
CA ALA A 87 5.70 9.50 3.58
C ALA A 87 4.82 9.28 4.82
N ALA A 88 3.87 8.34 4.75
CA ALA A 88 3.00 8.01 5.88
C ALA A 88 3.77 7.42 7.07
N LEU A 89 4.75 6.56 6.79
CA LEU A 89 5.61 5.96 7.81
C LEU A 89 6.48 7.01 8.51
N ALA A 90 7.06 7.93 7.74
CA ALA A 90 7.85 9.03 8.28
C ALA A 90 7.00 9.95 9.17
N ALA A 91 5.81 10.35 8.71
CA ALA A 91 4.88 11.19 9.47
C ALA A 91 4.40 10.52 10.77
N PHE A 92 4.16 9.20 10.75
CA PHE A 92 3.81 8.45 11.95
C PHE A 92 4.95 8.49 12.98
N ARG A 93 6.18 8.27 12.52
CA ARG A 93 7.38 8.19 13.38
C ARG A 93 7.84 9.57 13.89
N SER A 94 7.56 10.66 13.16
CA SER A 94 7.81 12.03 13.63
C SER A 94 6.77 12.52 14.63
N GLY A 95 5.64 11.81 14.78
CA GLY A 95 4.53 12.22 15.64
C GLY A 95 3.61 13.27 14.99
N GLU A 96 3.81 13.61 13.72
CA GLU A 96 3.02 14.56 12.94
C GLU A 96 1.72 13.94 12.41
N ARG A 97 1.09 13.05 13.19
CA ARG A 97 -0.11 12.34 12.74
C ARG A 97 -1.26 13.34 12.49
N CYS A 98 -1.57 13.58 11.22
CA CYS A 98 -2.86 14.08 10.77
C CYS A 98 -3.92 12.97 10.81
#